data_AF-A0AAW4FXE9-F1
#
_entry.id   AF-A0AAW4FXE9-F1
#
_cell.length_a   1.000
_cell.length_b   1.000
_cell.length_c   1.000
_cell.angle_alpha   90.00
_cell.angle_beta   90.00
_cell.angle_gamma   90.00
#
_symmetry.space_group_name_H-M   'P 1'
#
loop_
_entity.id
_entity.type
_entity.pdbx_description
1 polymer ?
#
loop_
_entity_poly.entity_id
_entity_poly.type
_entity_poly.pdbx_seq_one_letter_code
_entity_poly.pdbx_strand_id
1 'polypeptide(L)'
;MPGTTWRKGDMPEDGSVIFVRVVRPYRFKIYKSNSEEFRHGKKGRWQQMNEFGGWDNCEPPTGFEWSIELRDSALPFLSYAESLPKSGR
;
A
#
# COMPACT_ATOMS: atom_id res chain seq x y z
N MET A 1 -28.17 6.37 5.66
CA MET A 1 -27.97 6.12 7.10
C MET A 1 -26.85 7.03 7.58
N PRO A 2 -27.01 7.77 8.68
CA PRO A 2 -26.00 8.71 9.15
C PRO A 2 -24.71 7.95 9.53
N GLY A 3 -23.57 8.48 9.08
CA GLY A 3 -22.27 7.83 9.19
C GLY A 3 -21.74 7.85 10.62
N THR A 4 -21.60 6.67 11.21
CA THR A 4 -20.89 6.51 12.48
C THR A 4 -19.39 6.49 12.19
N THR A 5 -18.73 7.62 12.43
CA THR A 5 -17.27 7.68 12.47
C THR A 5 -16.81 7.20 13.86
N TRP A 6 -16.56 5.90 13.98
CA TRP A 6 -16.05 5.29 15.21
C TRP A 6 -14.64 5.80 15.50
N ARG A 7 -14.42 6.37 16.70
CA ARG A 7 -13.07 6.78 17.13
C ARG A 7 -12.35 5.57 17.74
N LYS A 8 -11.01 5.63 17.79
CA LYS A 8 -10.14 4.63 18.44
C LYS A 8 -10.47 4.57 19.95
N GLY A 9 -11.51 3.82 20.31
CA GLY A 9 -12.13 3.79 21.64
C GLY A 9 -13.56 3.24 21.64
N ASP A 10 -14.28 3.35 20.52
CA ASP A 10 -15.65 2.82 20.37
C ASP A 10 -15.64 1.38 19.83
N MET A 11 -14.85 0.51 20.44
CA MET A 11 -14.78 -0.89 20.00
C MET A 11 -16.15 -1.55 20.27
N PRO A 12 -16.79 -2.19 19.28
CA PRO A 12 -18.09 -2.84 19.49
C PRO A 12 -17.94 -4.00 20.48
N GLU A 13 -18.46 -3.82 21.70
CA GLU A 13 -18.48 -4.85 22.76
C GLU A 13 -19.52 -5.95 22.49
N ASP A 14 -20.46 -5.68 21.58
CA ASP A 14 -21.56 -6.57 21.20
C ASP A 14 -21.18 -7.59 20.11
N GLY A 15 -19.94 -7.55 19.61
CA GLY A 15 -19.47 -8.43 18.54
C GLY A 15 -19.90 -8.01 17.13
N SER A 16 -20.39 -6.78 16.95
CA SER A 16 -20.73 -6.24 15.63
C SER A 16 -19.54 -6.25 14.66
N VAL A 17 -19.80 -6.65 13.41
CA VAL A 17 -18.77 -6.69 12.35
C VAL A 17 -18.37 -5.27 11.96
N ILE A 18 -17.06 -5.02 11.90
CA ILE A 18 -16.48 -3.75 11.42
C ILE A 18 -15.61 -3.97 10.20
N PHE A 19 -15.57 -2.97 9.33
CA PHE A 19 -14.68 -2.92 8.18
C PHE A 19 -13.62 -1.85 8.41
N VAL A 20 -12.35 -2.24 8.41
CA VAL A 20 -11.22 -1.33 8.63
C VAL A 20 -10.39 -1.23 7.35
N ARG A 21 -10.13 -0.01 6.88
CA ARG A 21 -9.14 0.26 5.84
C ARG A 21 -7.82 0.65 6.49
N VAL A 22 -6.83 -0.24 6.46
CA VAL A 22 -5.49 0.03 7.00
C VAL A 22 -4.57 0.48 5.87
N VAL A 23 -4.16 1.74 5.89
CA VAL A 23 -3.14 2.26 4.96
C VAL A 23 -1.78 1.99 5.58
N ARG A 24 -0.96 1.15 4.92
CA ARG A 24 0.44 0.91 5.30
C ARG A 24 1.35 1.26 4.13
N PRO A 25 2.48 1.94 4.36
CA PRO A 25 3.47 2.16 3.30
C PRO A 25 4.08 0.83 2.85
N TYR A 26 4.08 0.62 1.54
CA TYR A 26 4.80 -0.46 0.87
C TYR A 26 5.87 0.11 -0.05
N ARG A 27 6.94 -0.67 -0.28
CA ARG A 27 7.91 -0.39 -1.33
C ARG A 27 8.43 -1.67 -1.96
N PHE A 28 8.79 -1.61 -3.23
CA PHE A 28 9.56 -2.66 -3.88
C PHE A 28 11.04 -2.32 -3.85
N LYS A 29 11.86 -3.13 -3.18
CA LYS A 29 13.31 -2.95 -3.13
C LYS A 29 13.97 -3.89 -4.13
N ILE A 30 14.52 -3.30 -5.19
CA ILE A 30 15.29 -4.03 -6.21
C ILE A 30 16.53 -4.65 -5.57
N TYR A 31 16.82 -5.90 -5.94
CA TYR A 31 18.04 -6.57 -5.52
C TYR A 31 19.24 -5.96 -6.24
N LYS A 32 20.38 -5.84 -5.56
CA LYS A 32 21.62 -5.37 -6.21
C LYS A 32 22.04 -6.39 -7.27
N SER A 33 22.60 -5.92 -8.38
CA SER A 33 23.07 -6.79 -9.47
C SER A 33 24.09 -7.85 -9.02
N ASN A 34 24.82 -7.57 -7.94
CA ASN A 34 25.80 -8.47 -7.35
C ASN A 34 25.25 -9.43 -6.28
N SER A 35 23.96 -9.36 -5.95
CA SER A 35 23.34 -10.24 -4.97
C SER A 35 23.05 -11.62 -5.56
N GLU A 36 23.09 -12.65 -4.72
CA GLU A 36 22.76 -14.02 -5.15
C GLU A 36 21.33 -14.10 -5.64
N GLU A 37 20.39 -13.39 -5.01
CA GLU A 37 18.99 -13.37 -5.40
C GLU A 37 18.78 -12.80 -6.80
N PHE A 38 19.56 -11.79 -7.18
CA PHE A 38 19.55 -11.26 -8.54
C PHE A 38 20.11 -12.27 -9.55
N ARG A 39 21.18 -13.01 -9.19
CA ARG A 39 21.72 -14.10 -10.02
C ARG A 39 20.72 -15.25 -10.20
N HIS A 40 19.86 -15.47 -9.20
CA HIS A 40 18.74 -16.40 -9.28
C HIS A 40 17.50 -15.82 -10.00
N GLY A 41 17.63 -14.68 -10.67
CA GLY A 41 16.57 -14.09 -11.50
C GLY A 41 15.49 -13.31 -10.74
N LYS A 42 15.67 -13.07 -9.43
CA LYS A 42 14.70 -12.27 -8.66
C LYS A 42 14.95 -10.78 -8.87
N LYS A 43 13.93 -10.04 -9.30
CA LYS A 43 14.02 -8.59 -9.54
C LYS A 43 14.14 -7.78 -8.24
N GLY A 44 13.54 -8.23 -7.16
CA GLY A 44 13.49 -7.50 -5.90
C GLY A 44 12.57 -8.18 -4.90
N ARG A 45 12.23 -7.44 -3.85
CA ARG A 45 11.34 -7.89 -2.77
C ARG A 45 10.41 -6.78 -2.31
N TRP A 46 9.22 -7.15 -1.90
CA TRP A 46 8.29 -6.25 -1.25
C TRP A 46 8.69 -6.01 0.20
N GLN A 47 8.55 -4.77 0.65
CA GLN A 47 8.77 -4.39 2.04
C GLN A 47 7.62 -3.51 2.53
N GLN A 48 7.21 -3.73 3.76
CA GLN A 48 6.22 -2.92 4.48
C GLN A 48 6.91 -2.14 5.60
N MET A 49 6.46 -0.90 5.84
CA MET A 49 6.96 -0.11 6.97
C MET A 49 6.39 -0.66 8.29
N ASN A 50 7.27 -0.88 9.26
CA ASN A 50 6.90 -1.34 10.59
C ASN A 50 6.64 -0.17 11.56
N GLU A 51 6.16 -0.50 12.75
CA GLU A 51 5.74 0.49 13.75
C GLU A 51 6.88 1.39 14.25
N PHE A 52 8.13 0.95 14.11
CA PHE A 52 9.34 1.68 14.49
C PHE A 52 9.94 2.49 13.33
N GLY A 53 9.27 2.51 12.17
CA GLY A 53 9.75 3.15 10.95
C GLY A 53 10.82 2.38 10.18
N GLY A 54 11.08 1.13 10.57
CA GLY A 54 11.87 0.16 9.82
C GLY A 54 11.10 -0.44 8.65
N TRP A 55 11.75 -1.28 7.86
CA TRP A 55 11.17 -1.92 6.67
C TRP A 55 11.36 -3.43 6.71
N ASP A 56 10.27 -4.16 6.86
CA ASP A 56 10.27 -5.61 6.93
C ASP A 56 9.87 -6.22 5.59
N ASN A 57 10.47 -7.36 5.23
CA ASN A 57 10.10 -8.06 4.01
C ASN A 57 8.68 -8.63 4.17
N CYS A 58 7.88 -8.51 3.13
CA CYS A 58 6.49 -8.97 3.14
C CYS A 58 6.12 -9.58 1.78
N GLU A 59 4.94 -10.18 1.74
CA GLU A 59 4.31 -10.59 0.49
C GLU A 59 3.90 -9.37 -0.35
N PRO A 60 3.67 -9.53 -1.67
CA PRO A 60 3.05 -8.50 -2.48
C PRO A 60 1.73 -8.05 -1.86
N PRO A 61 1.43 -6.74 -1.81
CA PRO A 61 0.14 -6.28 -1.31
C PRO A 61 -0.98 -6.84 -2.20
N THR A 62 -2.01 -7.36 -1.57
CA THR A 62 -3.15 -8.04 -2.21
C THR A 62 -4.24 -7.09 -2.70
N GLY A 63 -4.06 -5.78 -2.51
CA GLY A 63 -4.98 -4.74 -2.98
C GLY A 63 -4.84 -4.44 -4.47
N PHE A 64 -5.96 -4.09 -5.11
CA PHE A 64 -5.99 -3.64 -6.50
C PHE A 64 -5.68 -2.13 -6.68
N GLU A 65 -5.62 -1.37 -5.58
CA GLU A 65 -5.39 0.08 -5.59
C GLU A 65 -4.04 0.43 -4.95
N TRP A 66 -3.19 1.11 -5.72
CA TRP A 66 -1.86 1.52 -5.32
C TRP A 66 -1.75 3.01 -5.57
N SER A 67 -1.54 3.81 -4.52
CA SER A 67 -1.35 5.26 -4.64
C SER A 67 0.08 5.66 -4.25
N ILE A 68 0.68 6.54 -5.05
CA ILE A 68 2.03 7.09 -4.81
C ILE A 68 1.96 8.30 -3.86
N GLU A 69 0.78 8.89 -3.71
CA GLU A 69 0.59 10.14 -2.97
C GLU A 69 0.20 9.88 -1.51
N LEU A 70 1.10 10.31 -0.62
CA LEU A 70 0.88 10.48 0.82
C LEU A 70 0.73 11.98 1.09
N ARG A 71 -0.18 12.71 0.43
CA ARG A 71 -0.48 14.10 0.79
C ARG A 71 -1.95 14.46 0.57
N ASP A 72 -2.59 14.77 1.70
CA ASP A 72 -3.68 15.71 1.91
C ASP A 72 -4.97 15.58 1.07
N SER A 73 -6.03 15.21 1.80
CA SER A 73 -7.40 15.70 1.70
C SER A 73 -7.94 16.14 0.31
N ALA A 74 -9.00 15.43 -0.10
CA ALA A 74 -10.13 16.00 -0.85
C ALA A 74 -9.92 16.36 -2.32
N LEU A 75 -9.30 15.50 -3.12
CA LEU A 75 -9.46 15.55 -4.57
C LEU A 75 -10.01 14.23 -5.13
N PRO A 76 -11.05 14.29 -6.01
CA PRO A 76 -11.67 13.10 -6.55
C PRO A 76 -10.71 12.43 -7.51
N PHE A 77 -10.47 11.14 -7.25
CA PHE A 77 -10.23 10.07 -8.21
C PHE A 77 -10.00 10.53 -9.65
N LEU A 78 -8.80 11.04 -9.96
CA LEU A 78 -8.31 11.02 -11.34
C LEU A 78 -7.43 9.78 -11.46
N SER A 79 -8.00 8.80 -12.15
CA SER A 79 -7.42 7.50 -12.40
C SER A 79 -6.02 7.64 -13.00
N TYR A 80 -5.07 6.91 -12.42
CA TYR A 80 -3.70 6.69 -12.93
C TYR A 80 -3.65 6.15 -14.38
N ALA A 81 -4.79 5.82 -14.99
CA ALA A 81 -4.90 5.41 -16.38
C ALA A 81 -4.57 6.53 -17.39
N GLU A 82 -4.63 7.80 -17.01
CA GLU A 82 -4.40 8.92 -17.94
C GLU A 82 -2.95 9.45 -17.95
N SER A 83 -2.11 9.03 -17.00
CA SER A 83 -0.72 9.52 -16.88
C SER A 83 0.33 8.64 -17.55
N LEU A 84 -0.07 7.51 -18.15
CA LEU A 84 0.87 6.73 -18.96
C LEU A 84 1.19 7.50 -20.25
N PRO A 85 2.46 7.79 -20.55
CA PRO A 85 2.82 8.31 -21.85
C PRO A 85 2.36 7.32 -22.91
N LYS A 86 1.55 7.78 -23.87
CA LYS A 86 1.16 6.98 -25.03
C LYS A 86 2.44 6.50 -25.71
N SER A 87 2.72 5.21 -25.58
CA SER A 87 3.75 4.53 -26.33
C SER A 87 3.38 4.58 -27.82
N GLY A 88 4.11 5.41 -28.57
CA GLY A 88 4.41 5.24 -30.00
C GLY A 88 3.31 5.56 -31.01
N ARG A 89 3.55 6.55 -31.87
CA ARG A 89 4.31 6.40 -33.11
C ARG A 89 4.79 7.76 -33.62
#